data_AF-A0A1Y1Q586-F1
#
_entry.id   AF-A0A1Y1Q586-F1
#
_cell.length_a   1.000
_cell.length_b   1.000
_cell.length_c   1.000
_cell.angle_alpha   90.00
_cell.angle_beta   90.00
_cell.angle_gamma   90.00
#
_symmetry.space_group_name_H-M   'P 1'
#
loop_
_entity.id
_entity.type
_entity.pdbx_description
1 polymer ?
#
loop_
_entity_poly.entity_id
_entity_poly.type
_entity_poly.pdbx_seq_one_letter_code
_entity_poly.pdbx_strand_id
1 'polypeptide(L)'
;MPSIKCRCGEILRYGEIPCQEEWLLISDVDFDKLTGPINPESIYQTMTSFLKCPCCERLWVFWNGFATQPKEYAPYPVQFLNETTQHPLGEKSLTN
;
A
#
# COMPACT_ATOMS: atom_id res chain seq x y z
N MET A 1 -8.99 -21.16 5.48
CA MET A 1 -8.50 -19.95 4.79
C MET A 1 -9.10 -18.74 5.45
N PRO A 2 -8.28 -17.85 6.02
CA PRO A 2 -8.75 -16.58 6.54
C PRO A 2 -9.29 -15.68 5.42
N SER A 3 -10.16 -14.75 5.79
CA SER A 3 -10.77 -13.82 4.84
C SER A 3 -11.22 -12.55 5.53
N ILE A 4 -11.30 -11.45 4.77
CA ILE A 4 -11.89 -10.19 5.21
C ILE A 4 -12.99 -9.76 4.23
N LYS A 5 -14.10 -9.25 4.76
CA LYS A 5 -15.14 -8.64 3.95
C LYS A 5 -14.79 -7.17 3.71
N CYS A 6 -14.55 -6.80 2.46
CA CYS A 6 -14.30 -5.42 2.07
C CYS A 6 -15.56 -4.56 2.25
N ARG A 7 -15.41 -3.23 2.32
CA ARG A 7 -16.53 -2.28 2.44
C ARG A 7 -17.51 -2.36 1.26
N CYS A 8 -17.04 -2.71 0.06
CA CYS A 8 -17.90 -2.91 -1.10
C CYS A 8 -18.69 -4.24 -1.08
N GLY A 9 -18.42 -5.11 -0.11
CA GLY A 9 -19.06 -6.42 0.02
C GLY A 9 -18.23 -7.60 -0.48
N GLU A 10 -17.18 -7.35 -1.27
CA GLU A 10 -16.26 -8.38 -1.79
C GLU A 10 -15.55 -9.14 -0.66
N ILE A 11 -15.38 -10.46 -0.82
CA ILE A 11 -14.69 -11.30 0.17
C ILE A 11 -13.25 -11.51 -0.30
N LEU A 12 -12.30 -10.86 0.37
CA LEU A 12 -10.88 -11.02 0.09
C LEU A 12 -10.36 -12.22 0.87
N ARG A 13 -9.88 -13.22 0.14
CA ARG A 13 -9.28 -14.44 0.71
C ARG A 13 -7.77 -14.30 0.71
N TYR A 14 -7.11 -14.88 1.71
CA TYR A 14 -5.65 -14.85 1.82
C TYR A 14 -5.11 -16.09 2.52
N GLY A 15 -3.79 -16.28 2.42
CA GLY A 15 -3.08 -17.45 2.96
C GLY A 15 -2.91 -18.61 1.98
N GLU A 16 -3.32 -18.46 0.73
CA GLU A 16 -2.87 -19.35 -0.36
C GLU A 16 -1.49 -18.92 -0.86
N ILE A 17 -0.68 -19.84 -1.38
CA ILE A 17 0.64 -19.52 -1.92
C ILE A 17 0.73 -20.09 -3.34
N PRO A 18 0.76 -19.25 -4.40
CA PRO A 18 0.63 -17.78 -4.37
C PRO A 18 -0.82 -17.32 -4.13
N CYS A 19 -1.00 -16.19 -3.42
CA CYS A 19 -2.30 -15.53 -3.25
C CYS A 19 -2.48 -14.45 -4.33
N GLN A 20 -3.65 -14.37 -4.97
CA GLN A 20 -3.88 -13.38 -6.04
C GLN A 20 -4.23 -11.98 -5.51
N GLU A 21 -4.86 -11.92 -4.35
CA GLU A 21 -5.34 -10.71 -3.70
C GLU A 21 -4.29 -10.07 -2.78
N GLU A 22 -3.30 -10.85 -2.33
CA GLU A 22 -2.23 -10.41 -1.44
C GLU A 22 -1.04 -9.85 -2.21
N TRP A 23 -0.60 -8.69 -1.75
CA TRP A 23 0.53 -7.95 -2.27
C TRP A 23 1.50 -7.68 -1.13
N LEU A 24 2.77 -7.55 -1.48
CA LEU A 24 3.84 -7.26 -0.54
C LEU A 24 4.30 -5.81 -0.71
N LEU A 25 4.34 -5.09 0.41
CA LEU A 25 4.83 -3.72 0.49
C LEU A 25 6.18 -3.69 1.20
N ILE A 26 7.14 -2.94 0.69
CA ILE A 26 8.38 -2.60 1.39
C ILE A 26 8.57 -1.09 1.35
N SER A 27 9.04 -0.51 2.45
CA SER A 27 9.39 0.92 2.48
C SER A 27 10.71 1.13 1.74
N ASP A 28 10.91 2.32 1.17
CA ASP A 28 12.17 2.72 0.54
C ASP A 28 13.37 2.56 1.49
N VAL A 29 13.19 3.01 2.74
CA VAL A 29 14.20 2.90 3.80
C VAL A 29 14.54 1.44 4.15
N ASP A 30 13.57 0.53 4.14
CA ASP A 30 13.82 -0.88 4.42
C ASP A 30 14.39 -1.62 3.22
N PHE A 31 13.99 -1.20 2.01
CA PHE A 31 14.55 -1.70 0.77
C PHE A 31 16.04 -1.33 0.65
N ASP A 32 16.44 -0.11 0.98
CA ASP A 32 17.85 0.33 0.93
C ASP A 32 18.78 -0.45 1.88
N LYS A 33 18.22 -1.04 2.95
CA LYS A 33 19.00 -1.91 3.86
C LYS A 33 19.33 -3.26 3.23
N LEU A 34 18.62 -3.64 2.17
CA LEU A 34 18.85 -4.88 1.45
C LEU A 34 20.15 -4.74 0.62
N THR A 35 21.25 -5.31 1.12
CA THR A 35 22.57 -5.26 0.48
C THR A 35 23.21 -6.65 0.35
N GLY A 36 24.01 -6.86 -0.70
CA GLY A 36 24.75 -8.10 -0.92
C GLY A 36 23.89 -9.25 -1.48
N PRO A 37 24.34 -10.51 -1.35
CA PRO A 37 23.54 -11.68 -1.68
C PRO A 37 22.45 -11.88 -0.63
N ILE A 38 21.18 -11.84 -1.06
CA ILE A 38 20.03 -11.86 -0.14
C ILE A 38 19.18 -13.10 -0.37
N ASN A 39 18.79 -13.75 0.72
CA ASN A 39 17.83 -14.85 0.68
C ASN A 39 16.42 -14.28 0.41
N PRO A 40 15.69 -14.73 -0.63
CA PRO A 40 14.32 -14.30 -0.90
C PRO A 40 13.38 -14.38 0.31
N GLU A 41 13.57 -15.36 1.19
CA GLU A 41 12.78 -15.51 2.41
C GLU A 41 12.98 -14.35 3.40
N SER A 42 14.22 -13.85 3.54
CA SER A 42 14.49 -12.68 4.37
C SER A 42 13.88 -11.39 3.83
N ILE A 43 13.75 -11.28 2.50
CA ILE A 43 13.05 -10.16 1.85
C ILE A 43 11.57 -10.24 2.21
N TYR A 44 10.97 -11.43 2.06
CA TYR A 44 9.56 -11.67 2.38
C TYR A 44 9.24 -11.33 3.84
N GLN A 45 10.11 -11.70 4.79
CA GLN A 45 9.93 -11.39 6.22
C GLN A 45 10.01 -9.88 6.54
N THR A 46 10.67 -9.10 5.69
CA THR A 46 10.78 -7.63 5.85
C THR A 46 9.58 -6.90 5.23
N MET A 47 8.85 -7.56 4.33
CA MET A 47 7.70 -6.98 3.66
C MET A 47 6.45 -6.97 4.53
N THR A 48 5.62 -5.96 4.35
CA THR A 48 4.29 -5.85 4.94
C THR A 48 3.25 -6.35 3.94
N SER A 49 2.46 -7.35 4.32
CA SER A 49 1.34 -7.81 3.50
C SER A 49 0.21 -6.79 3.46
N PHE A 50 -0.44 -6.67 2.30
CA PHE A 50 -1.72 -5.99 2.16
C PHE A 50 -2.61 -6.69 1.14
N LEU A 51 -3.92 -6.51 1.25
CA LEU A 51 -4.88 -6.99 0.25
C LEU A 51 -5.37 -5.82 -0.59
N LYS A 52 -5.37 -5.98 -1.92
CA LYS A 52 -6.04 -5.05 -2.84
C LYS A 52 -7.41 -5.61 -3.20
N CYS A 53 -8.47 -4.86 -2.90
CA CYS A 53 -9.81 -5.23 -3.34
C CYS A 53 -9.93 -5.12 -4.88
N PRO A 54 -10.28 -6.18 -5.62
CA PRO A 54 -10.42 -6.11 -7.07
C PRO A 54 -11.64 -5.30 -7.53
N CYS A 55 -12.65 -5.15 -6.66
CA CYS A 55 -13.90 -4.46 -6.98
C CYS A 55 -13.83 -2.94 -6.77
N CYS A 56 -13.19 -2.48 -5.69
CA CYS A 56 -13.21 -1.06 -5.30
C CYS A 56 -11.83 -0.48 -4.96
N GLU A 57 -10.76 -1.25 -5.23
CA GLU A 57 -9.36 -0.87 -5.08
C GLU A 57 -8.91 -0.40 -3.69
N ARG A 58 -9.75 -0.59 -2.66
CA ARG A 58 -9.37 -0.37 -1.26
C ARG A 58 -8.23 -1.30 -0.89
N LEU A 59 -7.31 -0.78 -0.09
CA LEU A 59 -6.20 -1.53 0.47
C LEU A 59 -6.47 -1.85 1.94
N TRP A 60 -6.18 -3.08 2.33
CA TRP A 60 -6.23 -3.54 3.71
C TRP A 60 -4.82 -3.95 4.13
N VAL A 61 -4.13 -3.10 4.91
CA VAL A 61 -2.70 -3.25 5.21
C VAL A 61 -2.49 -3.82 6.61
N PHE A 62 -1.67 -4.86 6.72
CA PHE A 62 -1.39 -5.57 7.98
C PHE A 62 -0.12 -5.04 8.67
N TRP A 63 -0.10 -3.76 9.04
CA TRP A 63 1.06 -3.13 9.69
C TRP A 63 1.57 -3.86 10.93
N ASN A 64 0.69 -4.51 11.68
CA ASN A 64 1.03 -5.26 12.90
C ASN A 64 0.76 -6.76 12.73
N GLY A 65 0.86 -7.27 11.48
CA GLY A 65 0.63 -8.67 11.13
C GLY A 65 -0.85 -9.11 11.18
N PHE A 66 -1.10 -10.36 10.78
CA PHE A 66 -2.43 -10.93 10.58
C PHE A 66 -3.25 -11.16 11.87
N ALA A 67 -2.61 -11.10 13.05
CA ALA A 67 -3.30 -11.23 14.34
C ALA A 67 -4.06 -9.96 14.73
N THR A 68 -3.84 -8.86 14.02
CA THR A 68 -4.46 -7.56 14.28
C THR A 68 -5.39 -7.15 13.14
N GLN A 69 -6.35 -6.27 13.42
CA GLN A 69 -7.23 -5.75 12.39
C GLN A 69 -6.40 -4.90 11.40
N PRO A 70 -6.47 -5.17 10.08
CA PRO A 70 -5.73 -4.39 9.10
C PRO A 70 -6.27 -2.97 9.01
N LYS A 71 -5.40 -2.04 8.63
CA LYS A 71 -5.79 -0.65 8.38
C LYS A 71 -6.35 -0.50 6.97
N GLU A 72 -7.50 0.14 6.87
CA GLU A 72 -8.19 0.42 5.61
C GLU A 72 -7.64 1.71 4.97
N TYR A 73 -7.37 1.66 3.67
CA TYR A 73 -7.09 2.83 2.83
C TYR A 73 -8.02 2.80 1.63
N ALA A 74 -8.66 3.94 1.35
CA ALA A 74 -9.56 4.08 0.21
C ALA A 74 -8.88 4.88 -0.90
N PRO A 75 -9.04 4.50 -2.17
CA PRO A 75 -8.71 5.42 -3.26
C PRO A 75 -9.53 6.69 -3.07
N TYR A 76 -8.89 7.84 -3.22
CA TYR A 76 -9.61 9.11 -3.21
C TYR A 76 -10.54 9.12 -4.42
N PRO A 77 -11.83 9.47 -4.26
CA PRO A 77 -12.73 9.53 -5.39
C PRO A 77 -12.19 10.55 -6.40
N VAL A 78 -12.04 10.14 -7.66
CA VAL A 78 -11.69 11.04 -8.76
C VAL A 78 -12.93 11.90 -9.06
N GLN A 79 -13.23 12.85 -8.18
CA GLN A 79 -14.14 13.95 -8.51
C GLN A 79 -13.28 14.97 -9.23
N PHE A 80 -13.23 14.88 -10.56
CA PHE A 80 -12.67 15.88 -11.47
C PHE A 80 -11.39 16.55 -10.96
N LEU A 81 -10.23 15.99 -11.33
CA LEU A 81 -9.00 16.78 -11.42
C LEU A 81 -9.23 17.84 -12.52
N ASN A 82 -9.95 18.91 -12.17
CA ASN A 82 -9.95 20.11 -12.98
C ASN A 82 -8.51 20.62 -12.92
N GLU A 83 -7.89 20.72 -14.11
CA GLU A 83 -6.57 21.26 -14.35
C GLU A 83 -6.47 22.69 -13.81
N THR A 84 -6.23 22.88 -12.52
CA THR A 84 -5.81 24.17 -11.97
C THR A 84 -5.26 23.99 -10.56
N THR A 85 -4.04 23.49 -10.48
CA THR A 85 -3.14 23.95 -9.42
C THR A 85 -1.80 24.23 -10.08
N GLN A 86 -1.76 25.33 -10.83
CA GLN A 86 -0.51 26.03 -11.06
C GLN A 86 0.07 26.34 -9.69
N HIS A 87 1.25 25.77 -9.42
CA HIS A 87 2.19 26.24 -8.45
C HIS A 87 2.31 27.78 -8.54
N PRO A 88 2.11 28.55 -7.47
CA PRO A 88 2.87 29.77 -7.32
C PRO A 88 4.25 29.35 -6.81
N LEU A 89 5.22 29.24 -7.73
CA LEU A 89 6.62 29.42 -7.35
C LEU A 89 6.70 30.86 -6.83
N GLY A 90 6.68 31.02 -5.52
CA GLY A 90 6.97 32.30 -4.88
C GLY A 90 8.39 32.70 -5.24
N GLU A 91 8.53 33.58 -6.22
CA GLU A 91 9.72 34.38 -6.42
C GLU A 91 9.96 35.21 -5.16
N LYS A 92 10.83 34.72 -4.27
CA LYS A 92 11.47 35.59 -3.29
C LYS A 92 12.47 36.45 -4.06
N SER A 93 11.99 37.61 -4.47
CA SER A 93 12.84 38.74 -4.89
C SER A 93 13.80 39.06 -3.75
N LEU A 94 15.09 38.79 -3.96
CA LEU A 94 16.19 39.26 -3.14
C LEU A 94 16.49 40.69 -3.57
N THR A 95 15.95 41.67 -2.84
CA THR A 95 16.47 43.03 -2.81
C THR A 95 17.00 43.30 -1.41
N ASN A 96 18.33 43.32 -1.29
CA ASN A 96 19.12 44.39 -0.67
C ASN A 96 20.60 44.12 -0.91
#